data_AF-A0A1B3WPF1-F1
#
_entry.id   AF-A0A1B3WPF1-F1
#
_cell.length_a   1.000
_cell.length_b   1.000
_cell.length_c   1.000
_cell.angle_alpha   90.00
_cell.angle_beta   90.00
_cell.angle_gamma   90.00
#
_symmetry.space_group_name_H-M   'P 1'
#
loop_
_entity.id
_entity.type
_entity.pdbx_description
1 polymer ?
#
loop_
_entity_poly.entity_id
_entity_poly.type
_entity_poly.pdbx_seq_one_letter_code
_entity_poly.pdbx_strand_id
1 'polypeptide(L)'
;MKTSGTSAPNQPDHIYKEDGACVELCANIDDQSAETLALALTRALDAGALDAWFTPIQMKKNRPAVLFTVLARKEDEARFAELILRETSTLGVRVKDCARYTAERDEIVRETVFGSVRYKRKFLDGRLFSERPESDELERIARDTNLPIQSILTELQKSRNDPRE
;
A
#
# COMPACT_ATOMS: atom_id res chain seq x y z
N MET A 1 6.64 13.29 -42.37
CA MET A 1 7.56 14.16 -41.62
C MET A 1 7.91 13.42 -40.33
N LYS A 2 9.12 12.87 -40.23
CA LYS A 2 9.60 12.15 -39.04
C LYS A 2 10.00 13.20 -38.00
N THR A 3 9.45 13.15 -36.80
CA THR A 3 10.01 13.84 -35.63
C THR A 3 10.48 12.80 -34.63
N SER A 4 11.80 12.72 -34.56
CA SER A 4 12.65 12.00 -33.63
C SER A 4 12.69 12.64 -32.24
N GLY A 5 12.92 11.80 -31.21
CA GLY A 5 13.47 12.17 -29.90
C GLY A 5 12.44 12.70 -28.90
N THR A 6 12.24 12.07 -27.76
CA THR A 6 13.26 12.01 -26.69
C THR A 6 13.05 10.76 -25.85
N SER A 7 13.97 9.81 -25.91
CA SER A 7 14.07 8.72 -24.93
C SER A 7 14.55 9.32 -23.60
N ALA A 8 13.76 9.16 -22.53
CA ALA A 8 14.16 9.56 -21.19
C ALA A 8 15.43 8.79 -20.76
N PRO A 9 16.46 9.44 -20.20
CA PRO A 9 17.69 8.78 -19.79
C PRO A 9 17.51 8.11 -18.41
N ASN A 10 18.17 6.96 -18.22
CA ASN A 10 18.38 6.26 -16.94
C ASN A 10 17.12 5.81 -16.18
N GLN A 11 16.35 4.89 -16.74
CA GLN A 11 15.50 4.04 -15.92
C GLN A 11 16.28 2.76 -15.58
N PRO A 12 16.60 2.49 -14.31
CA PRO A 12 17.25 1.23 -13.93
C PRO A 12 16.35 0.05 -14.33
N ASP A 13 16.96 -1.00 -14.86
CA ASP A 13 16.25 -2.20 -15.27
C ASP A 13 15.40 -2.70 -14.09
N HIS A 14 14.13 -3.04 -14.32
CA HIS A 14 13.20 -3.57 -13.30
C HIS A 14 12.70 -2.58 -12.22
N ILE A 15 12.88 -1.28 -12.42
CA ILE A 15 12.06 -0.23 -11.75
C ILE A 15 11.23 0.48 -12.80
N TYR A 16 9.91 0.28 -12.75
CA TYR A 16 8.98 0.86 -13.69
C TYR A 16 8.35 2.12 -13.11
N LYS A 17 8.23 3.15 -13.95
CA LYS A 17 7.57 4.40 -13.60
C LYS A 17 6.20 4.35 -14.25
N GLU A 18 5.18 4.34 -13.42
CA GLU A 18 3.81 4.35 -13.85
C GLU A 18 3.30 5.80 -13.69
N ASP A 19 3.47 6.59 -14.75
CA ASP A 19 2.97 7.96 -14.81
C ASP A 19 1.44 7.97 -14.90
N GLY A 20 0.77 8.60 -13.93
CA GLY A 20 -0.69 8.74 -13.92
C GLY A 20 -1.46 7.44 -13.66
N ALA A 21 -0.80 6.40 -13.15
CA ALA A 21 -1.47 5.13 -12.81
C ALA A 21 -2.20 5.16 -11.47
N CYS A 22 -1.89 6.14 -10.61
CA CYS A 22 -2.61 6.33 -9.36
C CYS A 22 -3.03 7.80 -9.15
N VAL A 23 -4.06 7.95 -8.32
CA VAL A 23 -4.60 9.22 -7.90
C VAL A 23 -4.68 9.29 -6.39
N GLU A 24 -4.42 10.47 -5.86
CA GLU A 24 -4.58 10.79 -4.45
C GLU A 24 -5.82 11.67 -4.31
N LEU A 25 -6.89 11.09 -3.73
CA LEU A 25 -8.14 11.77 -3.45
C LEU A 25 -8.13 12.25 -2.02
N CYS A 26 -8.41 13.53 -1.77
CA CYS A 26 -8.41 14.07 -0.41
C CYS A 26 -9.56 15.02 -0.10
N ALA A 27 -10.00 15.00 1.15
CA ALA A 27 -11.02 15.86 1.71
C ALA A 27 -10.64 16.34 3.11
N ASN A 28 -10.90 17.61 3.41
CA ASN A 28 -10.72 18.16 4.75
C ASN A 28 -12.04 18.02 5.52
N ILE A 29 -11.99 17.52 6.75
CA ILE A 29 -13.17 17.18 7.54
C ILE A 29 -12.98 17.71 8.98
N ASP A 30 -13.83 18.65 9.40
CA ASP A 30 -13.79 19.30 10.72
C ASP A 30 -15.06 19.08 11.57
N ASP A 31 -16.06 18.38 11.03
CA ASP A 31 -17.41 18.26 11.60
C ASP A 31 -17.91 16.80 11.66
N GLN A 32 -17.00 15.83 11.60
CA GLN A 32 -17.29 14.40 11.69
C GLN A 32 -16.54 13.73 12.85
N SER A 33 -17.15 12.72 13.48
CA SER A 33 -16.54 12.01 14.60
C SER A 33 -15.41 11.07 14.15
N ALA A 34 -14.43 10.85 15.04
CA ALA A 34 -13.34 9.91 14.80
C ALA A 34 -13.83 8.47 14.54
N GLU A 35 -14.91 8.04 15.22
CA GLU A 35 -15.49 6.70 15.05
C GLU A 35 -16.03 6.48 13.63
N THR A 36 -16.76 7.47 13.10
CA THR A 36 -17.32 7.35 11.73
C THR A 36 -16.24 7.54 10.67
N LEU A 37 -15.23 8.37 10.93
CA LEU A 37 -14.05 8.48 10.08
C LEU A 37 -13.28 7.16 10.03
N ALA A 38 -13.10 6.47 11.16
CA ALA A 38 -12.45 5.16 11.18
C ALA A 38 -13.19 4.15 10.27
N LEU A 39 -14.52 4.16 10.27
CA LEU A 39 -15.32 3.33 9.35
C LEU A 39 -15.11 3.71 7.88
N ALA A 40 -15.03 5.00 7.56
CA ALA A 40 -14.77 5.47 6.20
C ALA A 40 -13.39 4.99 5.69
N LEU A 41 -12.37 5.01 6.55
CA LEU A 41 -11.04 4.48 6.24
C LEU A 41 -11.09 2.97 5.99
N THR A 42 -11.72 2.19 6.87
CA THR A 42 -11.87 0.73 6.68
C THR A 42 -12.60 0.43 5.37
N ARG A 43 -13.71 1.12 5.09
CA ARG A 43 -14.48 0.93 3.85
C ARG A 43 -13.67 1.26 2.60
N ALA A 44 -12.81 2.29 2.64
CA ALA A 44 -11.93 2.59 1.52
C ALA A 44 -10.93 1.45 1.26
N LEU A 45 -10.31 0.91 2.31
CA LEU A 45 -9.38 -0.21 2.21
C LEU A 45 -10.08 -1.49 1.71
N ASP A 46 -11.24 -1.83 2.28
CA ASP A 46 -12.05 -2.99 1.88
C ASP A 46 -12.54 -2.88 0.42
N ALA A 47 -12.79 -1.65 -0.04
CA ALA A 47 -13.16 -1.36 -1.43
C ALA A 47 -11.97 -1.38 -2.40
N GLY A 48 -10.77 -1.77 -1.94
CA GLY A 48 -9.58 -1.96 -2.77
C GLY A 48 -8.77 -0.70 -3.01
N ALA A 49 -8.82 0.28 -2.10
CA ALA A 49 -7.88 1.41 -2.14
C ALA A 49 -6.44 0.87 -2.07
N LEU A 50 -5.51 1.54 -2.76
CA LEU A 50 -4.09 1.20 -2.66
C LEU A 50 -3.55 1.54 -1.27
N ASP A 51 -4.07 2.61 -0.67
CA ASP A 51 -3.83 3.02 0.73
C ASP A 51 -4.89 4.06 1.16
N ALA A 52 -5.09 4.24 2.47
CA ALA A 52 -5.95 5.28 3.02
C ALA A 52 -5.49 5.70 4.42
N TRP A 53 -5.46 7.01 4.70
CA TRP A 53 -4.95 7.54 5.96
C TRP A 53 -5.55 8.90 6.36
N PHE A 54 -5.32 9.29 7.62
CA PHE A 54 -5.66 10.60 8.14
C PHE A 54 -4.39 11.41 8.46
N THR A 55 -4.41 12.70 8.13
CA THR A 55 -3.42 13.67 8.58
C THR A 55 -4.10 14.74 9.45
N PRO A 56 -3.65 14.98 10.69
CA PRO A 56 -4.24 16.04 11.52
C PRO A 56 -3.89 17.42 10.92
N ILE A 57 -4.89 18.28 10.82
CA ILE A 57 -4.74 19.63 10.29
C ILE A 57 -5.50 20.65 11.16
N GLN A 58 -5.14 21.92 11.04
CA GLN A 58 -5.88 23.03 11.63
C GLN A 58 -6.61 23.81 10.54
N MET A 59 -7.91 24.03 10.72
CA MET A 59 -8.75 24.76 9.77
C MET A 59 -9.15 26.15 10.28
N LYS A 60 -9.75 26.96 9.39
CA LYS A 60 -10.28 28.29 9.72
C LYS A 60 -11.22 28.25 10.92
N LYS A 61 -11.42 29.39 11.59
CA LYS A 61 -12.18 29.48 12.86
C LYS A 61 -11.60 28.60 13.97
N ASN A 62 -10.29 28.34 13.91
CA ASN A 62 -9.53 27.56 14.89
C ASN A 62 -10.10 26.17 15.14
N ARG A 63 -10.55 25.49 14.10
CA ARG A 63 -11.14 24.15 14.19
C ARG A 63 -10.07 23.07 13.94
N PRO A 64 -9.83 22.17 14.91
CA PRO A 64 -9.09 20.94 14.67
C PRO A 64 -9.85 20.08 13.65
N ALA A 65 -9.13 19.46 12.73
CA ALA A 65 -9.71 18.71 11.63
C ALA A 65 -8.76 17.60 11.16
N VAL A 66 -9.23 16.76 10.24
CA VAL A 66 -8.40 15.78 9.54
C VAL A 66 -8.44 16.02 8.03
N LEU A 67 -7.32 15.77 7.36
CA LEU A 67 -7.27 15.49 5.94
C LEU A 67 -7.43 13.99 5.77
N PHE A 68 -8.55 13.54 5.22
CA PHE A 68 -8.72 12.17 4.79
C PHE A 68 -8.16 12.01 3.39
N THR A 69 -7.25 11.07 3.21
CA THR A 69 -6.63 10.78 1.91
C THR A 69 -6.83 9.31 1.55
N VAL A 70 -7.20 9.08 0.29
CA VAL A 70 -7.31 7.76 -0.33
C VAL A 70 -6.43 7.74 -1.57
N LEU A 71 -5.48 6.80 -1.61
CA LEU A 71 -4.68 6.51 -2.79
C LEU A 71 -5.36 5.38 -3.56
N ALA A 72 -5.66 5.61 -4.84
CA ALA A 72 -6.38 4.66 -5.68
C ALA A 72 -5.73 4.52 -7.05
N ARG A 73 -6.11 3.45 -7.79
CA ARG A 73 -5.78 3.36 -9.21
C ARG A 73 -6.56 4.42 -9.98
N LYS A 74 -5.99 4.91 -11.09
CA LYS A 74 -6.61 5.98 -11.90
C LYS A 74 -7.99 5.58 -12.41
N GLU A 75 -8.17 4.32 -12.82
CA GLU A 75 -9.45 3.78 -13.28
C GLU A 75 -10.54 3.74 -12.20
N ASP A 76 -10.17 3.77 -10.92
CA ASP A 76 -11.09 3.74 -9.79
C ASP A 76 -11.41 5.15 -9.23
N GLU A 77 -10.89 6.22 -9.85
CA GLU A 77 -10.99 7.59 -9.33
C GLU A 77 -12.43 7.99 -8.97
N ALA A 78 -13.36 7.85 -9.93
CA ALA A 78 -14.74 8.26 -9.73
C ALA A 78 -15.43 7.46 -8.61
N ARG A 79 -15.11 6.17 -8.51
CA ARG A 79 -15.66 5.26 -7.49
C ARG A 79 -15.21 5.68 -6.09
N PHE A 80 -13.94 6.05 -5.91
CA PHE A 80 -13.44 6.52 -4.62
C PHE A 80 -13.88 7.94 -4.29
N ALA A 81 -14.05 8.81 -5.29
CA ALA A 81 -14.64 10.13 -5.06
C ALA A 81 -16.08 10.00 -4.51
N GLU A 82 -16.89 9.11 -5.10
CA GLU A 82 -18.23 8.82 -4.62
C GLU A 82 -18.21 8.22 -3.20
N LEU A 83 -17.31 7.26 -2.93
CA LEU A 83 -17.15 6.66 -1.60
C LEU A 83 -16.87 7.73 -0.55
N ILE A 84 -15.89 8.62 -0.78
CA ILE A 84 -15.57 9.68 0.18
C ILE A 84 -16.76 10.60 0.42
N LEU A 85 -17.49 10.98 -0.64
CA LEU A 85 -18.69 11.83 -0.53
C LEU A 85 -19.84 11.16 0.23
N ARG A 86 -19.98 9.83 0.15
CA ARG A 86 -21.02 9.07 0.86
C ARG A 86 -20.66 8.81 2.32
N GLU A 87 -19.40 8.55 2.59
CA GLU A 87 -18.91 8.09 3.89
C GLU A 87 -18.47 9.24 4.81
N THR A 88 -18.42 10.47 4.29
CA THR A 88 -17.98 11.64 5.05
C THR A 88 -18.93 12.82 4.94
N SER A 89 -18.77 13.79 5.84
CA SER A 89 -19.52 15.05 5.80
C SER A 89 -19.05 16.00 4.69
N THR A 90 -17.99 15.66 3.96
CA THR A 90 -17.41 16.58 2.98
C THR A 90 -18.36 16.83 1.81
N LEU A 91 -18.32 18.06 1.28
CA LEU A 91 -19.09 18.45 0.10
C LEU A 91 -18.30 18.29 -1.21
N GLY A 92 -17.01 17.97 -1.12
CA GLY A 92 -16.16 17.90 -2.30
C GLY A 92 -14.82 17.21 -2.03
N VAL A 93 -14.32 16.55 -3.06
CA VAL A 93 -13.06 15.80 -3.03
C VAL A 93 -12.11 16.45 -4.03
N ARG A 94 -10.84 16.65 -3.63
CA ARG A 94 -9.77 17.07 -4.55
C ARG A 94 -9.01 15.84 -5.00
N VAL A 95 -8.61 15.82 -6.27
CA VAL A 95 -7.85 14.73 -6.87
C VAL A 95 -6.52 15.26 -7.38
N LYS A 96 -5.45 14.50 -7.15
CA LYS A 96 -4.13 14.76 -7.70
C LYS A 96 -3.60 13.50 -8.39
N ASP A 97 -3.12 13.65 -9.62
CA ASP A 97 -2.41 12.57 -10.30
C ASP A 97 -1.05 12.32 -9.66
N CYS A 98 -0.74 11.05 -9.47
CA CYS A 98 0.50 10.60 -8.85
C CYS A 98 1.24 9.67 -9.82
N ALA A 99 2.53 9.95 -10.00
CA ALA A 99 3.45 9.01 -10.61
C ALA A 99 4.02 8.10 -9.53
N ARG A 100 4.18 6.82 -9.85
CA ARG A 100 4.75 5.84 -8.91
C ARG A 100 5.91 5.11 -9.55
N TYR A 101 7.02 5.01 -8.82
CA TYR A 101 8.10 4.09 -9.16
C TYR A 101 7.87 2.80 -8.38
N THR A 102 7.73 1.70 -9.11
CA THR A 102 7.46 0.37 -8.53
C THR A 102 8.59 -0.58 -8.91
N ALA A 103 9.12 -1.27 -7.91
CA ALA A 103 10.08 -2.36 -8.14
C ALA A 103 9.33 -3.62 -8.60
N GLU A 104 9.97 -4.40 -9.47
CA GLU A 104 9.47 -5.73 -9.80
C GLU A 104 9.33 -6.59 -8.53
N ARG A 105 8.24 -7.35 -8.48
CA ARG A 105 7.91 -8.19 -7.34
C ARG A 105 7.16 -9.43 -7.80
N ASP A 106 7.35 -10.50 -7.06
CA ASP A 106 6.51 -11.69 -7.13
C ASP A 106 6.29 -12.25 -5.73
N GLU A 107 5.55 -13.35 -5.69
CA GLU A 107 5.26 -14.10 -4.48
C GLU A 107 5.65 -15.56 -4.70
N ILE A 108 6.27 -16.17 -3.69
CA ILE A 108 6.61 -17.59 -3.67
C ILE A 108 6.11 -18.24 -2.40
N VAL A 109 5.96 -19.56 -2.42
CA VAL A 109 5.69 -20.37 -1.24
C VAL A 109 6.95 -21.18 -0.91
N ARG A 110 7.33 -21.24 0.36
CA ARG A 110 8.37 -22.13 0.87
C ARG A 110 7.82 -23.05 1.95
N GLU A 111 8.30 -24.28 1.97
CA GLU A 111 8.08 -25.17 3.11
C GLU A 111 9.00 -24.76 4.26
N THR A 112 8.45 -24.74 5.48
CA THR A 112 9.17 -24.29 6.68
C THR A 112 8.77 -25.16 7.87
N VAL A 113 9.42 -24.95 9.01
CA VAL A 113 9.01 -25.57 10.28
C VAL A 113 7.59 -25.18 10.72
N PHE A 114 7.02 -24.13 10.14
CA PHE A 114 5.64 -23.67 10.37
C PHE A 114 4.68 -24.05 9.22
N GLY A 115 5.09 -24.97 8.35
CA GLY A 115 4.40 -25.37 7.13
C GLY A 115 4.70 -24.44 5.95
N SER A 116 3.83 -24.47 4.95
CA SER A 116 3.92 -23.61 3.76
C SER A 116 3.73 -22.13 4.14
N VAL A 117 4.73 -21.30 3.83
CA VAL A 117 4.73 -19.86 4.11
C VAL A 117 4.92 -19.08 2.83
N ARG A 118 4.07 -18.08 2.61
CA ARG A 118 4.19 -17.14 1.48
C ARG A 118 5.22 -16.06 1.76
N TYR A 119 6.03 -15.78 0.76
CA TYR A 119 7.06 -14.75 0.78
C TYR A 119 6.85 -13.77 -0.37
N LYS A 120 6.97 -12.49 -0.05
CA LYS A 120 7.06 -11.42 -1.03
C LYS A 120 8.51 -11.18 -1.40
N ARG A 121 8.81 -11.24 -2.69
CA ARG A 121 10.13 -10.92 -3.23
C ARG A 121 10.11 -9.58 -3.95
N LYS A 122 11.17 -8.82 -3.76
CA LYS A 122 11.44 -7.56 -4.44
C LYS A 122 12.71 -7.75 -5.25
N PHE A 123 12.65 -7.35 -6.51
CA PHE A 123 13.78 -7.37 -7.42
C PHE A 123 14.19 -5.94 -7.76
N LEU A 124 15.49 -5.71 -7.89
CA LEU A 124 16.09 -4.48 -8.40
C LEU A 124 17.19 -4.89 -9.38
N ASP A 125 17.25 -4.27 -10.56
CA ASP A 125 18.21 -4.62 -11.62
C ASP A 125 18.23 -6.13 -11.94
N GLY A 126 17.05 -6.75 -11.92
CA GLY A 126 16.83 -8.17 -12.23
C GLY A 126 17.34 -9.14 -11.14
N ARG A 127 17.80 -8.61 -10.00
CA ARG A 127 18.34 -9.38 -8.89
C ARG A 127 17.41 -9.36 -7.71
N LEU A 128 17.30 -10.51 -7.04
CA LEU A 128 16.57 -10.60 -5.77
C LEU A 128 17.21 -9.65 -4.76
N PHE A 129 16.51 -8.58 -4.41
CA PHE A 129 16.97 -7.57 -3.46
C PHE A 129 16.51 -7.90 -2.04
N SER A 130 15.25 -8.31 -1.89
CA SER A 130 14.73 -8.74 -0.60
C SER A 130 13.62 -9.77 -0.76
N GLU A 131 13.61 -10.76 0.13
CA GLU A 131 12.56 -11.76 0.29
C GLU A 131 12.12 -11.72 1.75
N ARG A 132 10.82 -11.52 2.01
CA ARG A 132 10.27 -11.44 3.36
C ARG A 132 8.94 -12.21 3.43
N PRO A 133 8.66 -12.90 4.55
CA PRO A 133 7.35 -13.53 4.72
C PRO A 133 6.25 -12.46 4.70
N GLU A 134 5.08 -12.81 4.16
CA GLU A 134 3.92 -11.92 4.22
C GLU A 134 3.47 -11.68 5.66
N SER A 135 2.98 -10.46 5.94
CA SER A 135 2.56 -10.08 7.30
C SER A 135 1.45 -10.99 7.82
N ASP A 136 0.49 -11.32 6.96
CA ASP A 136 -0.64 -12.18 7.30
C ASP A 136 -0.20 -13.61 7.66
N GLU A 137 0.89 -14.10 7.05
CA GLU A 137 1.49 -15.39 7.43
C GLU A 137 2.13 -15.30 8.83
N LEU A 138 2.81 -14.20 9.15
CA LEU A 138 3.38 -14.00 10.47
C LEU A 138 2.30 -13.95 11.56
N GLU A 139 1.18 -13.27 11.27
CA GLU A 139 0.03 -13.23 12.18
C GLU A 139 -0.63 -14.60 12.34
N ARG A 140 -0.81 -15.34 11.24
CA ARG A 140 -1.33 -16.70 11.27
C ARG A 140 -0.45 -17.61 12.13
N ILE A 141 0.85 -17.64 11.87
CA ILE A 141 1.79 -18.47 12.63
C ILE A 141 1.80 -18.05 14.10
N ALA A 142 1.85 -16.75 14.40
CA ALA A 142 1.82 -16.26 15.78
C ALA A 142 0.55 -16.71 16.52
N ARG A 143 -0.61 -16.70 15.86
CA ARG A 143 -1.87 -17.20 16.41
C ARG A 143 -1.85 -18.71 16.65
N ASP A 144 -1.34 -19.47 15.68
CA ASP A 144 -1.36 -20.94 15.71
C ASP A 144 -0.35 -21.50 16.73
N THR A 145 0.81 -20.85 16.89
CA THR A 145 1.91 -21.33 17.74
C THR A 145 2.05 -20.57 19.06
N ASN A 146 1.32 -19.46 19.23
CA ASN A 146 1.45 -18.53 20.35
C ASN A 146 2.90 -18.01 20.55
N LEU A 147 3.67 -17.93 19.47
CA LEU A 147 5.06 -17.45 19.50
C LEU A 147 5.13 -15.95 19.18
N PRO A 148 6.08 -15.22 19.77
CA PRO A 148 6.37 -13.85 19.35
C PRO A 148 6.82 -13.80 17.89
N ILE A 149 6.37 -12.78 17.14
CA ILE A 149 6.74 -12.55 15.73
C ILE A 149 8.26 -12.56 15.54
N GLN A 150 9.02 -11.99 16.48
CA GLN A 150 10.48 -11.96 16.38
C GLN A 150 11.12 -13.36 16.42
N SER A 151 10.55 -14.27 17.22
CA SER A 151 11.00 -15.67 17.29
C SER A 151 10.67 -16.41 15.98
N ILE A 152 9.49 -16.17 15.43
CA ILE A 152 9.06 -16.73 14.14
C ILE A 152 10.00 -16.27 13.02
N LEU A 153 10.27 -14.97 12.94
CA LEU A 153 11.21 -14.40 11.95
C LEU A 153 12.61 -15.00 12.07
N THR A 154 13.11 -15.18 13.30
CA THR A 154 14.41 -15.80 13.54
C THR A 154 14.46 -17.23 13.02
N GLU A 155 13.40 -18.00 13.22
CA GLU A 155 13.35 -19.40 12.78
C GLU A 155 13.20 -19.52 11.26
N LEU A 156 12.36 -18.69 10.64
CA LEU A 156 12.23 -18.59 9.18
C LEU A 156 13.54 -18.15 8.50
N GLN A 157 14.35 -17.34 9.17
CA GLN A 157 15.67 -16.96 8.65
C GLN A 157 16.67 -18.14 8.69
N LYS A 158 16.60 -19.00 9.70
CA LYS A 158 17.48 -20.19 9.79
C LYS A 158 17.17 -21.19 8.70
N SER A 159 15.89 -21.50 8.48
CA SER A 159 15.48 -22.46 7.44
C SER A 159 15.92 -22.01 6.05
N ARG A 160 16.03 -20.69 5.81
CA ARG A 160 16.54 -20.14 4.54
C ARG A 160 18.04 -20.33 4.32
N ASN A 161 18.82 -20.45 5.39
CA ASN A 161 20.28 -20.57 5.33
C ASN A 161 20.75 -22.04 5.39
N ASP A 162 19.85 -23.02 5.47
CA ASP A 162 20.21 -24.44 5.41
C ASP A 162 20.44 -24.86 3.95
N PRO A 163 21.67 -25.22 3.54
CA PRO A 163 22.00 -25.52 2.13
C PRO A 163 21.48 -26.88 1.63
N ARG A 164 20.41 -27.43 2.24
CA ARG A 164 19.83 -28.74 1.90
C ARG A 164 18.54 -28.67 1.08
N GLU A 165 18.14 -27.47 0.64
CA GLU A 165 17.06 -27.25 -0.34
C GLU A 165 17.59 -26.75 -1.68
#